data_AF-A0A1X6YQA9-F1
#
_entry.id   AF-A0A1X6YQA9-F1
#
_cell.length_a   1.000
_cell.length_b   1.000
_cell.length_c   1.000
_cell.angle_alpha   90.00
_cell.angle_beta   90.00
_cell.angle_gamma   90.00
#
_symmetry.space_group_name_H-M   'P 1'
#
loop_
_entity.id
_entity.type
_entity.pdbx_description
1 polymer ?
#
loop_
_entity_poly.entity_id
_entity_poly.type
_entity_poly.pdbx_seq_one_letter_code
_entity_poly.pdbx_strand_id
1 'polypeptide(L)'
;MTKMPLQLSAREVDMFIGFLDDGFCTCEMITDSEGQPVDYRFLQMNPQFEEMTGLYGAKGRTALEMVPNLETFWIETYGRIALNGESRRFQQGSLAMGRYFDVYAAPIEPHGRFAIQFRDITETKRIEAEREAALSEAQQLLAELNHRVMNSLGTISSIISMESRARAEGEGREALRRIGARVQAVASLYRRLNASGSIDTVCSRDYLDKIVEGLSESIGSDSVLLEPRIAPMKLSTRIAVPLGLIVNELVTNSLKYAFAPGGTGKVIVALEELQDGKLQLTVADDGCGLGADRRSDSGIGQQLVHAFATQLGTTPVIESGPGGTTVTLRFDD
;
A
#
# COMPACT_ATOMS: atom_id res chain seq x y z
N MET A 1 21.44 -18.30 37.78
CA MET A 1 22.51 -17.31 38.02
C MET A 1 21.86 -15.98 38.36
N THR A 2 21.74 -15.68 39.64
CA THR A 2 21.22 -14.40 40.13
C THR A 2 22.23 -13.33 39.70
N LYS A 3 21.87 -12.43 38.77
CA LYS A 3 22.72 -11.28 38.44
C LYS A 3 22.96 -10.53 39.74
N MET A 4 24.21 -10.49 40.22
CA MET A 4 24.58 -9.55 41.28
C MET A 4 24.21 -8.15 40.77
N PRO A 5 23.48 -7.34 41.55
CA PRO A 5 23.20 -5.98 41.17
C PRO A 5 24.52 -5.24 40.99
N LEU A 6 24.63 -4.49 39.90
CA LEU A 6 25.79 -3.63 39.65
C LEU A 6 25.90 -2.65 40.82
N GLN A 7 27.00 -2.70 41.58
CA GLN A 7 27.27 -1.76 42.65
C GLN A 7 28.08 -0.60 42.08
N LEU A 8 27.39 0.52 41.81
CA LEU A 8 28.02 1.77 41.42
C LEU A 8 28.16 2.68 42.65
N SER A 9 29.27 3.40 42.74
CA SER A 9 29.43 4.50 43.68
C SER A 9 28.52 5.67 43.30
N ALA A 10 28.22 6.57 44.26
CA ALA A 10 27.40 7.75 43.99
C ALA A 10 27.95 8.59 42.82
N ARG A 11 29.28 8.71 42.72
CA ARG A 11 29.95 9.40 41.61
C ARG A 11 29.73 8.73 40.25
N GLU A 12 29.72 7.40 40.21
CA GLU A 12 29.50 6.66 38.98
C GLU A 12 28.02 6.70 38.54
N VAL A 13 27.09 6.71 39.50
CA VAL A 13 25.65 6.92 39.22
C VAL A 13 25.40 8.32 38.67
N ASP A 14 25.95 9.36 39.30
CA ASP A 14 25.82 10.74 38.82
C ASP A 14 26.42 10.91 37.41
N MET A 15 27.59 10.31 37.17
CA MET A 15 28.21 10.31 35.85
C MET A 15 27.32 9.59 34.82
N PHE A 16 26.82 8.39 35.15
CA PHE A 16 25.95 7.63 34.26
C PHE A 16 24.67 8.38 33.91
N ILE A 17 24.00 8.96 34.90
CA ILE A 17 22.77 9.74 34.71
C ILE A 17 23.01 11.00 33.86
N GLY A 18 24.19 11.61 33.97
CA GLY A 18 24.59 12.74 33.12
C GLY A 18 24.94 12.37 31.68
N PHE A 19 25.22 11.10 31.39
CA PHE A 19 25.45 10.58 30.04
C PHE A 19 24.17 10.07 29.36
N LEU A 20 23.05 9.99 30.09
CA LEU A 20 21.79 9.58 29.49
C LEU A 20 21.27 10.72 28.60
N ASP A 21 20.93 10.39 27.36
CA ASP A 21 20.22 11.30 26.45
C ASP A 21 18.76 11.52 26.87
N ASP A 22 18.29 10.87 27.93
CA ASP A 22 16.93 11.00 28.47
C ASP A 22 16.92 11.97 29.66
N GLY A 23 15.84 12.74 29.79
CA GLY A 23 15.55 13.49 30.99
C GLY A 23 15.27 12.55 32.16
N PHE A 24 15.87 12.82 33.30
CA PHE A 24 15.67 12.05 34.52
C PHE A 24 15.41 12.96 35.71
N CYS A 25 14.41 12.65 36.52
CA CYS A 25 14.21 13.28 37.81
C CYS A 25 13.62 12.34 38.86
N THR A 26 13.83 12.66 40.13
CA THR A 26 13.13 12.04 41.25
C THR A 26 12.22 13.05 41.91
N CYS A 27 11.06 12.59 42.34
CA CYS A 27 9.99 13.43 42.86
C CYS A 27 9.37 12.83 44.11
N GLU A 28 8.75 13.69 44.92
CA GLU A 28 7.95 13.32 46.08
C GLU A 28 6.50 13.75 45.85
N MET A 29 5.57 12.82 46.00
CA MET A 29 4.14 13.08 45.82
C MET A 29 3.60 13.90 46.99
N ILE A 30 2.78 14.90 46.69
CA ILE A 30 2.06 15.71 47.68
C ILE A 30 0.59 15.31 47.61
N THR A 31 0.03 14.91 48.75
CA THR A 31 -1.39 14.56 48.88
C THR A 31 -2.15 15.57 49.72
N ASP A 32 -3.46 15.66 49.50
CA ASP A 32 -4.36 16.35 50.42
C ASP A 32 -4.62 15.55 51.71
N SER A 33 -5.53 16.05 52.55
CA SER A 33 -5.92 15.40 53.80
C SER A 33 -6.65 14.06 53.62
N GLU A 34 -7.19 13.78 52.43
CA GLU A 34 -7.88 12.54 52.08
C GLU A 34 -6.92 11.53 51.41
N GLY A 35 -5.65 11.89 51.22
CA GLY A 35 -4.64 11.05 50.58
C GLY A 35 -4.69 11.10 49.05
N GLN A 36 -5.42 12.04 48.45
CA GLN A 36 -5.46 12.20 46.99
C GLN A 36 -4.24 13.00 46.51
N PRO A 37 -3.60 12.60 45.40
CA PRO A 37 -2.46 13.33 44.83
C PRO A 37 -2.91 14.68 44.28
N VAL A 38 -2.28 15.75 44.75
CA VAL A 38 -2.63 17.14 44.36
C VAL A 38 -1.47 17.88 43.70
N ASP A 39 -0.23 17.48 43.94
CA ASP A 39 0.97 18.04 43.31
C ASP A 39 2.16 17.09 43.54
N TYR A 40 3.35 17.41 43.03
CA TYR A 40 4.58 16.73 43.38
C TYR A 40 5.77 17.68 43.40
N ARG A 41 6.76 17.38 44.25
CA ARG A 41 7.97 18.17 44.42
C ARG A 41 9.16 17.51 43.75
N PHE A 42 9.92 18.28 42.97
CA PHE A 42 11.15 17.77 42.37
C PHE A 42 12.28 17.69 43.41
N LEU A 43 12.97 16.56 43.50
CA LEU A 43 14.05 16.32 44.47
C LEU A 43 15.42 16.39 43.83
N GLN A 44 15.60 15.69 42.71
CA GLN A 44 16.85 15.65 41.93
C GLN A 44 16.52 15.53 40.45
N MET A 45 17.44 15.98 39.60
CA MET A 45 17.34 15.87 38.15
C MET A 45 18.71 15.86 37.50
N ASN A 46 18.78 15.32 36.28
CA ASN A 46 19.95 15.43 35.41
C ASN A 46 19.88 16.69 34.53
N PRO A 47 20.97 17.07 33.84
CA PRO A 47 20.96 18.24 32.95
C PRO A 47 19.92 18.15 31.82
N GLN A 48 19.72 16.96 31.25
CA GLN A 48 18.75 16.73 30.18
C GLN A 48 17.31 17.04 30.61
N PHE A 49 16.98 16.92 31.90
CA PHE A 49 15.69 17.38 32.41
C PHE A 49 15.45 18.85 32.08
N GLU A 50 16.42 19.72 32.37
CA GLU A 50 16.28 21.16 32.16
C GLU A 50 16.23 21.48 30.66
N GLU A 51 17.07 20.83 29.84
CA GLU A 51 17.08 21.03 28.39
C GLU A 51 15.76 20.60 27.71
N MET A 52 15.19 19.47 28.13
CA MET A 52 13.95 18.93 27.54
C MET A 52 12.70 19.64 28.04
N THR A 53 12.67 20.07 29.31
CA THR A 53 11.47 20.65 29.92
C THR A 53 11.48 22.18 29.93
N GLY A 54 12.66 22.81 29.87
CA GLY A 54 12.84 24.24 30.12
C GLY A 54 12.68 24.65 31.59
N LEU A 55 12.49 23.69 32.51
CA LEU A 55 12.24 23.93 33.92
C LEU A 55 13.55 24.07 34.71
N TYR A 56 14.21 25.21 34.55
CA TYR A 56 15.46 25.51 35.25
C TYR A 56 15.23 25.72 36.75
N GLY A 57 16.11 25.14 37.58
CA GLY A 57 16.06 25.33 39.03
C GLY A 57 14.82 24.71 39.67
N ALA A 58 14.31 23.60 39.12
CA ALA A 58 13.13 22.91 39.61
C ALA A 58 13.31 22.27 41.00
N LYS A 59 14.55 22.01 41.42
CA LYS A 59 14.86 21.33 42.69
C LYS A 59 14.20 22.03 43.89
N GLY A 60 13.39 21.28 44.63
CA GLY A 60 12.67 21.74 45.81
C GLY A 60 11.35 22.45 45.53
N ARG A 61 11.05 22.78 44.27
CA ARG A 61 9.79 23.42 43.84
C ARG A 61 8.76 22.36 43.44
N THR A 62 7.49 22.74 43.44
CA THR A 62 6.42 21.84 43.01
C THR A 62 6.12 21.95 41.51
N ALA A 63 5.45 20.94 40.95
CA ALA A 63 5.11 20.91 39.54
C ALA A 63 4.17 22.05 39.17
N LEU A 64 3.15 22.33 39.99
CA LEU A 64 2.22 23.44 39.76
C LEU A 64 2.84 24.83 40.00
N GLU A 65 3.86 24.95 40.87
CA GLU A 65 4.63 26.20 40.98
C GLU A 65 5.44 26.52 39.72
N MET A 66 5.91 25.48 39.03
CA MET A 66 6.73 25.59 37.83
C MET A 66 5.87 25.70 36.57
N VAL A 67 4.77 24.95 36.51
CA VAL A 67 3.83 24.86 35.39
C VAL A 67 2.40 24.98 35.95
N PRO A 68 1.87 26.20 36.14
CA PRO A 68 0.58 26.43 36.80
C PRO A 68 -0.63 25.76 36.12
N ASN A 69 -0.55 25.53 34.81
CA ASN A 69 -1.61 24.89 34.02
C ASN A 69 -1.29 23.44 33.65
N LEU A 70 -0.44 22.76 34.45
CA LEU A 70 -0.10 21.37 34.20
C LEU A 70 -1.34 20.49 34.19
N GLU A 71 -1.42 19.57 33.23
CA GLU A 71 -2.58 18.70 33.10
C GLU A 71 -2.71 17.74 34.29
N THR A 72 -3.92 17.60 34.84
CA THR A 72 -4.21 16.72 35.99
C THR A 72 -3.78 15.27 35.76
N PHE A 73 -3.78 14.83 34.50
CA PHE A 73 -3.28 13.52 34.09
C PHE A 73 -1.89 13.20 34.65
N TRP A 74 -0.96 14.17 34.67
CA TRP A 74 0.41 13.96 35.15
C TRP A 74 0.42 13.68 36.66
N ILE A 75 -0.26 14.52 37.43
CA ILE A 75 -0.35 14.43 38.89
C ILE A 75 -1.02 13.11 39.29
N GLU A 76 -2.17 12.79 38.70
CA GLU A 76 -2.88 11.55 38.99
C GLU A 76 -2.07 10.31 38.61
N THR A 77 -1.39 10.33 37.47
CA THR A 77 -0.62 9.19 37.00
C THR A 77 0.59 8.93 37.88
N TYR A 78 1.35 9.98 38.21
CA TYR A 78 2.47 9.84 39.13
C TYR A 78 2.00 9.53 40.57
N GLY A 79 0.85 10.05 40.98
CA GLY A 79 0.23 9.72 42.26
C GLY A 79 -0.05 8.23 42.39
N ARG A 80 -0.68 7.62 41.38
CA ARG A 80 -0.88 6.16 41.33
C ARG A 80 0.44 5.39 41.39
N ILE A 81 1.47 5.84 40.68
CA ILE A 81 2.79 5.16 40.66
C ILE A 81 3.44 5.23 42.04
N ALA A 82 3.48 6.42 42.65
CA ALA A 82 4.13 6.65 43.93
C ALA A 82 3.41 5.98 45.11
N LEU A 83 2.07 5.93 45.07
CA LEU A 83 1.23 5.42 46.17
C LEU A 83 0.87 3.93 46.01
N ASN A 84 0.70 3.43 44.79
CA ASN A 84 0.31 2.02 44.57
C ASN A 84 1.51 1.12 44.29
N GLY A 85 2.67 1.69 43.94
CA GLY A 85 3.91 0.92 43.75
C GLY A 85 4.05 0.25 42.38
N GLU A 86 3.27 0.65 41.38
CA GLU A 86 3.33 0.07 40.03
C GLU A 86 4.11 0.98 39.07
N SER A 87 5.16 0.46 38.44
CA SER A 87 5.88 1.18 37.37
C SER A 87 5.07 1.23 36.08
N ARG A 88 5.20 2.31 35.31
CA ARG A 88 4.46 2.50 34.06
C ARG A 88 5.29 3.20 32.99
N ARG A 89 5.13 2.75 31.73
CA ARG A 89 5.56 3.48 30.53
C ARG A 89 4.35 4.02 29.77
N PHE A 90 4.41 5.25 29.29
CA PHE A 90 3.33 5.88 28.52
C PHE A 90 3.86 7.05 27.68
N GLN A 91 3.14 7.37 26.60
CA GLN A 91 3.38 8.57 25.80
C GLN A 91 2.25 9.56 26.03
N GLN A 92 2.57 10.82 26.31
CA GLN A 92 1.56 11.84 26.58
C GLN A 92 2.05 13.24 26.16
N GLY A 93 1.14 14.03 25.58
CA GLY A 93 1.35 15.45 25.31
C GLY A 93 1.07 16.31 26.53
N SER A 94 1.88 17.34 26.75
CA SER A 94 1.58 18.47 27.63
C SER A 94 1.37 19.71 26.77
N LEU A 95 0.13 20.20 26.76
CA LEU A 95 -0.25 21.47 26.15
C LEU A 95 0.42 22.63 26.88
N ALA A 96 0.53 22.55 28.21
CA ALA A 96 1.20 23.57 29.01
C ALA A 96 2.67 23.78 28.61
N MET A 97 3.33 22.72 28.15
CA MET A 97 4.72 22.76 27.70
C MET A 97 4.89 22.77 26.17
N GLY A 98 3.81 22.56 25.41
CA GLY A 98 3.84 22.44 23.95
C GLY A 98 4.67 21.25 23.45
N ARG A 99 4.75 20.16 24.22
CA ARG A 99 5.63 19.02 23.94
C ARG A 99 4.93 17.67 24.14
N TYR A 100 5.45 16.64 23.49
CA TYR A 100 5.10 15.24 23.74
C TYR A 100 6.27 14.51 24.41
N PHE A 101 5.95 13.70 25.42
CA PHE A 101 6.94 12.92 26.14
C PHE A 101 6.64 11.43 26.05
N ASP A 102 7.67 10.62 25.84
CA ASP A 102 7.68 9.19 26.18
C ASP A 102 8.26 9.07 27.58
N VAL A 103 7.47 8.57 28.51
CA VAL A 103 7.75 8.60 29.94
C VAL A 103 7.76 7.19 30.49
N TYR A 104 8.79 6.85 31.24
CA TYR A 104 8.81 5.73 32.15
C TYR A 104 8.93 6.25 33.58
N ALA A 105 8.00 5.85 34.45
CA ALA A 105 8.01 6.23 35.85
C ALA A 105 7.87 5.00 36.75
N ALA A 106 8.56 5.03 37.88
CA ALA A 106 8.62 3.92 38.83
C ALA A 106 8.66 4.45 40.27
N PRO A 107 8.04 3.76 41.24
CA PRO A 107 8.16 4.11 42.65
C PRO A 107 9.60 3.93 43.14
N ILE A 108 10.01 4.74 44.11
CA ILE A 108 11.29 4.62 44.81
C ILE A 108 11.08 4.80 46.32
N GLU A 109 12.04 4.36 47.13
CA GLU A 109 11.99 4.55 48.58
C GLU A 109 12.47 5.97 49.01
N PRO A 110 11.94 6.52 50.12
CA PRO A 110 10.79 6.04 50.89
C PRO A 110 9.46 6.13 50.12
N HIS A 111 8.48 5.33 50.55
CA HIS A 111 7.10 5.37 50.03
C HIS A 111 6.57 6.80 49.82
N GLY A 112 5.84 7.01 48.71
CA GLY A 112 5.40 8.34 48.26
C GLY A 112 6.38 9.04 47.32
N ARG A 113 7.55 8.43 47.03
CA ARG A 113 8.50 8.93 46.03
C ARG A 113 8.50 8.09 44.76
N PHE A 114 8.93 8.73 43.68
CA PHE A 114 9.02 8.10 42.36
C PHE A 114 10.15 8.71 41.55
N ALA A 115 10.67 7.93 40.61
CA ALA A 115 11.60 8.37 39.59
C ALA A 115 10.89 8.44 38.23
N ILE A 116 11.29 9.41 37.41
CA ILE A 116 10.80 9.63 36.07
C ILE A 116 12.01 9.65 35.14
N GLN A 117 11.96 8.81 34.11
CA GLN A 117 12.79 8.91 32.91
C GLN A 117 11.88 9.33 31.76
N PHE A 118 12.28 10.29 30.94
CA PHE A 118 11.48 10.71 29.80
C PHE A 118 12.32 11.20 28.64
N ARG A 119 11.71 11.18 27.46
CA ARG A 119 12.27 11.74 26.25
C ARG A 119 11.25 12.64 25.57
N ASP A 120 11.70 13.78 25.07
CA ASP A 120 10.91 14.59 24.16
C ASP A 120 10.78 13.89 22.80
N ILE A 121 9.55 13.55 22.43
CA ILE A 121 9.19 12.90 21.17
C ILE A 121 8.37 13.82 20.26
N THR A 122 8.35 15.13 20.53
CA THR A 122 7.56 16.12 19.79
C THR A 122 7.91 16.12 18.31
N GLU A 123 9.20 16.15 17.99
CA GLU A 123 9.66 16.15 16.60
C GLU A 123 9.31 14.84 15.89
N THR A 124 9.44 13.70 16.58
CA THR A 124 9.01 12.40 16.05
C THR A 124 7.52 12.40 15.74
N LYS A 125 6.67 12.89 16.67
CA LYS A 125 5.22 13.01 16.45
C LYS A 125 4.86 13.97 15.32
N ARG A 126 5.59 15.09 15.18
CA ARG A 126 5.41 16.05 14.08
C ARG A 126 5.71 15.40 12.72
N ILE A 127 6.85 14.72 12.60
CA ILE A 127 7.25 14.03 11.37
C ILE A 127 6.27 12.90 11.04
N GLU A 128 5.83 12.13 12.03
CA GLU A 128 4.81 11.09 11.86
C GLU A 128 3.50 11.67 11.30
N ALA A 129 3.02 12.77 11.90
CA ALA A 129 1.80 13.44 11.47
C ALA A 129 1.92 14.05 10.06
N GLU A 130 3.05 14.69 9.73
CA GLU A 130 3.32 15.23 8.39
C GLU A 130 3.37 14.13 7.33
N ARG A 131 4.01 13.00 7.65
CA ARG A 131 4.06 11.84 6.77
C ARG A 131 2.66 11.27 6.53
N GLU A 132 1.86 11.14 7.58
CA GLU A 132 0.50 10.62 7.48
C GLU A 132 -0.41 11.56 6.66
N ALA A 133 -0.29 12.87 6.87
CA ALA A 133 -1.00 13.87 6.08
C ALA A 133 -0.61 13.81 4.59
N ALA A 134 0.69 13.75 4.29
CA ALA A 134 1.18 13.65 2.91
C ALA A 134 0.74 12.35 2.23
N LEU A 135 0.72 11.23 2.96
CA LEU A 135 0.20 9.95 2.45
C LEU A 135 -1.29 10.05 2.13
N SER A 136 -2.08 10.67 3.01
CA SER A 136 -3.52 10.86 2.80
C SER A 136 -3.79 11.75 1.58
N GLU A 137 -3.06 12.86 1.43
CA GLU A 137 -3.16 13.75 0.27
C GLU A 137 -2.81 13.02 -1.04
N ALA A 138 -1.71 12.25 -1.05
CA ALA A 138 -1.32 11.45 -2.21
C ALA A 138 -2.39 10.43 -2.61
N GLN A 139 -3.03 9.77 -1.65
CA GLN A 139 -4.13 8.83 -1.91
C GLN A 139 -5.36 9.52 -2.51
N GLN A 140 -5.71 10.71 -2.02
CA GLN A 140 -6.82 11.51 -2.57
C GLN A 140 -6.55 11.95 -4.01
N LEU A 141 -5.34 12.44 -4.29
CA LEU A 141 -4.92 12.82 -5.65
C LEU A 141 -4.97 11.64 -6.61
N LEU A 142 -4.52 10.46 -6.19
CA LEU A 142 -4.61 9.24 -6.99
C LEU A 142 -6.06 8.84 -7.29
N ALA A 143 -6.94 8.92 -6.29
CA ALA A 143 -8.36 8.66 -6.48
C ALA A 143 -8.97 9.64 -7.51
N GLU A 144 -8.64 10.93 -7.42
CA GLU A 144 -9.10 11.94 -8.37
C GLU A 144 -8.58 11.67 -9.79
N LEU A 145 -7.30 11.32 -9.94
CA LEU A 145 -6.71 10.95 -11.23
C LEU A 145 -7.42 9.73 -11.82
N ASN A 146 -7.64 8.69 -11.04
CA ASN A 146 -8.38 7.50 -11.47
C ASN A 146 -9.78 7.85 -11.97
N HIS A 147 -10.51 8.71 -11.24
CA HIS A 147 -11.80 9.22 -11.68
C HIS A 147 -11.72 9.99 -13.00
N ARG A 148 -10.72 10.87 -13.17
CA ARG A 148 -10.52 11.65 -14.40
C ARG A 148 -10.17 10.77 -15.60
N VAL A 149 -9.33 9.75 -15.42
CA VAL A 149 -9.03 8.75 -16.46
C VAL A 149 -10.32 8.04 -16.89
N MET A 150 -11.13 7.61 -15.93
CA MET A 150 -12.39 6.93 -16.23
C MET A 150 -13.41 7.83 -16.95
N ASN A 151 -13.52 9.10 -16.55
CA ASN A 151 -14.37 10.07 -17.22
C ASN A 151 -13.90 10.31 -18.66
N SER A 152 -12.59 10.37 -18.88
CA SER A 152 -11.99 10.56 -20.21
C SER A 152 -12.25 9.36 -21.12
N LEU A 153 -12.03 8.14 -20.62
CA LEU A 153 -12.34 6.91 -21.36
C LEU A 153 -13.83 6.81 -21.70
N GLY A 154 -14.72 7.17 -20.76
CA GLY A 154 -16.17 7.23 -21.00
C GLY A 154 -16.57 8.23 -22.08
N THR A 155 -15.93 9.40 -22.10
CA THR A 155 -16.14 10.43 -23.12
C THR A 155 -15.68 9.95 -24.49
N ILE A 156 -14.48 9.37 -24.57
CA ILE A 156 -13.94 8.79 -25.81
C ILE A 156 -14.86 7.68 -26.34
N SER A 157 -15.31 6.76 -25.48
CA SER A 157 -16.27 5.71 -25.86
C SER A 157 -17.59 6.29 -26.39
N SER A 158 -18.08 7.38 -25.81
CA SER A 158 -19.31 8.04 -26.25
C SER A 158 -19.16 8.67 -27.63
N ILE A 159 -18.04 9.37 -27.88
CA ILE A 159 -17.72 9.96 -29.20
C ILE A 159 -17.63 8.87 -30.26
N ILE A 160 -16.88 7.79 -30.00
CA ILE A 160 -16.75 6.67 -30.95
C ILE A 160 -18.11 6.05 -31.25
N SER A 161 -18.96 5.88 -30.23
CA SER A 161 -20.31 5.33 -30.41
C SER A 161 -21.21 6.25 -31.24
N MET A 162 -21.10 7.57 -31.07
CA MET A 162 -21.82 8.56 -31.88
C MET A 162 -21.35 8.54 -33.34
N GLU A 163 -20.04 8.61 -33.57
CA GLU A 163 -19.44 8.55 -34.91
C GLU A 163 -19.79 7.24 -35.64
N SER A 164 -19.79 6.12 -34.91
CA SER A 164 -20.20 4.83 -35.44
C SER A 164 -21.67 4.85 -35.90
N ARG A 165 -22.57 5.38 -35.07
CA ARG A 165 -24.01 5.47 -35.40
C ARG A 165 -24.30 6.42 -36.56
N ALA A 166 -23.53 7.50 -36.68
CA ALA A 166 -23.70 8.52 -37.73
C ALA A 166 -23.26 8.03 -39.12
N ARG A 167 -22.43 6.98 -39.20
CA ARG A 167 -22.02 6.37 -40.47
C ARG A 167 -23.01 5.32 -40.96
N ALA A 168 -23.12 5.22 -42.28
CA ALA A 168 -23.82 4.12 -42.96
C ALA A 168 -23.19 2.77 -42.60
N GLU A 169 -23.99 1.71 -42.67
CA GLU A 169 -23.50 0.34 -42.51
C GLU A 169 -22.40 0.02 -43.53
N GLY A 170 -21.32 -0.59 -43.03
CA GLY A 170 -20.12 -0.85 -43.82
C GLY A 170 -18.84 -0.88 -42.98
N GLU A 171 -17.72 -1.09 -43.66
CA GLU A 171 -16.41 -1.33 -43.02
C GLU A 171 -16.00 -0.24 -42.03
N GLY A 172 -16.26 1.04 -42.36
CA GLY A 172 -15.94 2.17 -41.50
C GLY A 172 -16.75 2.23 -40.19
N ARG A 173 -18.00 1.74 -40.20
CA ARG A 173 -18.85 1.66 -38.99
C ARG A 173 -18.41 0.50 -38.11
N GLU A 174 -18.11 -0.64 -38.72
CA GLU A 174 -17.58 -1.82 -38.03
C GLU A 174 -16.20 -1.55 -37.41
N ALA A 175 -15.33 -0.79 -38.10
CA ALA A 175 -14.06 -0.35 -37.55
C ALA A 175 -14.25 0.50 -36.28
N LEU A 176 -15.19 1.45 -36.27
CA LEU A 176 -15.49 2.27 -35.10
C LEU A 176 -16.10 1.44 -33.96
N ARG A 177 -16.97 0.47 -34.24
CA ARG A 177 -17.49 -0.45 -33.21
C ARG A 177 -16.37 -1.26 -32.57
N ARG A 178 -15.40 -1.74 -33.37
CA ARG A 178 -14.21 -2.44 -32.86
C ARG A 178 -13.36 -1.55 -31.96
N ILE A 179 -13.13 -0.29 -32.34
CA ILE A 179 -12.38 0.67 -31.51
C ILE A 179 -13.15 0.96 -30.21
N GLY A 180 -14.46 1.17 -30.29
CA GLY A 180 -15.30 1.44 -29.12
C GLY A 180 -15.29 0.30 -28.11
N ALA A 181 -15.43 -0.94 -28.58
CA ALA A 181 -15.36 -2.13 -27.74
C ALA A 181 -13.99 -2.26 -27.04
N ARG A 182 -12.90 -1.86 -27.70
CA ARG A 182 -11.56 -1.88 -27.11
C ARG A 182 -11.35 -0.82 -26.04
N VAL A 183 -11.80 0.40 -26.27
CA VAL A 183 -11.75 1.46 -25.24
C VAL A 183 -12.56 1.04 -24.00
N GLN A 184 -13.70 0.37 -24.20
CA GLN A 184 -14.50 -0.18 -23.12
C GLN A 184 -13.79 -1.32 -22.37
N ALA A 185 -13.07 -2.20 -23.07
CA ALA A 185 -12.25 -3.24 -22.45
C ALA A 185 -11.10 -2.65 -21.62
N VAL A 186 -10.38 -1.65 -22.14
CA VAL A 186 -9.34 -0.93 -21.38
C VAL A 186 -9.93 -0.30 -20.12
N ALA A 187 -11.09 0.36 -20.24
CA ALA A 187 -11.77 1.00 -19.12
C ALA A 187 -12.26 -0.01 -18.06
N SER A 188 -12.71 -1.20 -18.47
CA SER A 188 -13.14 -2.25 -17.53
C SER A 188 -11.95 -2.87 -16.79
N LEU A 189 -10.83 -3.11 -17.48
CA LEU A 189 -9.59 -3.60 -16.87
C LEU A 189 -9.01 -2.59 -15.87
N TYR A 190 -8.96 -1.31 -16.25
CA TYR A 190 -8.47 -0.24 -15.39
C TYR A 190 -9.30 -0.06 -14.11
N ARG A 191 -10.64 -0.17 -14.19
CA ARG A 191 -11.51 -0.16 -12.99
C ARG A 191 -11.22 -1.34 -12.06
N ARG A 192 -11.03 -2.53 -12.62
CA ARG A 192 -10.78 -3.76 -11.84
C ARG A 192 -9.43 -3.68 -11.10
N LEU A 193 -8.41 -3.11 -11.72
CA LEU A 193 -7.11 -2.87 -11.08
C LEU A 193 -7.23 -1.88 -9.93
N ASN A 194 -7.86 -0.73 -10.16
CA ASN A 194 -8.00 0.31 -9.15
C ASN A 194 -8.96 -0.04 -7.99
N ALA A 195 -9.90 -0.97 -8.20
CA ALA A 195 -10.81 -1.43 -7.14
C ALA A 195 -10.11 -2.33 -6.10
N SER A 196 -8.93 -2.87 -6.39
CA SER A 196 -8.20 -3.78 -5.49
C SER A 196 -7.50 -3.08 -4.33
N GLY A 197 -7.43 -1.74 -4.32
CA GLY A 197 -6.82 -0.95 -3.25
C GLY A 197 -5.29 -1.05 -3.13
N SER A 198 -4.66 -1.98 -3.86
CA SER A 198 -3.21 -2.07 -3.97
C SER A 198 -2.71 -1.15 -5.08
N ILE A 199 -2.03 -0.07 -4.69
CA ILE A 199 -1.54 0.97 -5.61
C ILE A 199 -0.37 0.44 -6.47
N ASP A 200 0.44 -0.47 -5.91
CA ASP A 200 1.69 -0.91 -6.56
C ASP A 200 1.62 -2.28 -7.24
N THR A 201 0.90 -3.26 -6.67
CA THR A 201 0.93 -4.65 -7.14
C THR A 201 -0.42 -5.35 -7.11
N VAL A 202 -0.61 -6.34 -7.99
CA VAL A 202 -1.79 -7.21 -8.04
C VAL A 202 -1.39 -8.68 -8.07
N CYS A 203 -2.25 -9.56 -7.55
CA CYS A 203 -2.10 -11.00 -7.75
C CYS A 203 -2.42 -11.35 -9.20
N SER A 204 -1.45 -11.90 -9.93
CA SER A 204 -1.58 -12.29 -11.35
C SER A 204 -2.79 -13.19 -11.61
N ARG A 205 -2.99 -14.19 -10.75
CA ARG A 205 -4.08 -15.16 -10.84
C ARG A 205 -5.43 -14.46 -10.72
N ASP A 206 -5.66 -13.77 -9.61
CA ASP A 206 -6.94 -13.09 -9.35
C ASP A 206 -7.27 -12.05 -10.43
N TYR A 207 -6.25 -11.39 -10.98
CA TYR A 207 -6.42 -10.40 -12.01
C TYR A 207 -6.75 -11.03 -13.37
N LEU A 208 -5.91 -11.94 -13.87
CA LEU A 208 -6.06 -12.51 -15.20
C LEU A 208 -7.20 -13.54 -15.28
N ASP A 209 -7.49 -14.30 -14.21
CA ASP A 209 -8.64 -15.21 -14.17
C ASP A 209 -9.94 -14.43 -14.42
N LYS A 210 -10.11 -13.28 -13.76
CA LYS A 210 -11.26 -12.39 -13.95
C LYS A 210 -11.37 -11.82 -15.38
N ILE A 211 -10.25 -11.66 -16.09
CA ILE A 211 -10.25 -11.23 -17.49
C ILE A 211 -10.78 -12.37 -18.36
N VAL A 212 -10.21 -13.56 -18.18
CA VAL A 212 -10.58 -14.76 -18.95
C VAL A 212 -12.05 -15.13 -18.72
N GLU A 213 -12.53 -15.08 -17.48
CA GLU A 213 -13.94 -15.28 -17.11
C GLU A 213 -14.86 -14.29 -17.83
N GLY A 214 -14.56 -12.99 -17.76
CA GLY A 214 -15.39 -11.96 -18.40
C GLY A 214 -15.42 -12.05 -19.93
N LEU A 215 -14.37 -12.59 -20.55
CA LEU A 215 -14.32 -12.84 -22.00
C LEU A 215 -15.19 -14.03 -22.41
N SER A 216 -15.21 -15.09 -21.59
CA SER A 216 -16.09 -16.24 -21.79
C SER A 216 -17.56 -15.79 -21.86
N GLU A 217 -17.98 -14.98 -20.87
CA GLU A 217 -19.35 -14.47 -20.76
C GLU A 217 -19.74 -13.54 -21.92
N SER A 218 -18.81 -12.67 -22.36
CA SER A 218 -19.12 -11.64 -23.36
C SER A 218 -19.23 -12.18 -24.79
N ILE A 219 -18.54 -13.28 -25.13
CA ILE A 219 -18.49 -13.80 -26.50
C ILE A 219 -19.47 -14.96 -26.69
N GLY A 220 -19.97 -15.57 -25.60
CA GLY A 220 -21.07 -16.56 -25.64
C GLY A 220 -20.73 -17.85 -26.38
N SER A 221 -19.44 -18.23 -26.40
CA SER A 221 -18.97 -19.43 -27.09
C SER A 221 -18.89 -20.61 -26.13
N ASP A 222 -20.04 -21.14 -25.68
CA ASP A 222 -20.13 -22.30 -24.77
C ASP A 222 -19.41 -23.55 -25.32
N SER A 223 -19.15 -23.60 -26.63
CA SER A 223 -18.45 -24.71 -27.30
C SER A 223 -16.92 -24.66 -27.19
N VAL A 224 -16.33 -23.54 -26.79
CA VAL A 224 -14.87 -23.38 -26.69
C VAL A 224 -14.44 -23.27 -25.23
N LEU A 225 -13.58 -24.16 -24.78
CA LEU A 225 -13.08 -24.19 -23.41
C LEU A 225 -11.95 -23.17 -23.21
N LEU A 226 -12.17 -22.15 -22.37
CA LEU A 226 -11.09 -21.30 -21.87
C LEU A 226 -10.44 -21.93 -20.64
N GLU A 227 -9.15 -22.24 -20.71
CA GLU A 227 -8.39 -22.86 -19.62
C GLU A 227 -7.26 -21.94 -19.13
N PRO A 228 -7.50 -21.16 -18.05
CA PRO A 228 -6.46 -20.39 -17.41
C PRO A 228 -5.49 -21.29 -16.61
N ARG A 229 -4.19 -21.09 -16.81
CA ARG A 229 -3.08 -21.77 -16.12
C ARG A 229 -2.12 -20.72 -15.55
N ILE A 230 -2.59 -20.00 -14.55
CA ILE A 230 -1.96 -18.75 -14.09
C ILE A 230 -1.27 -19.00 -12.75
N ALA A 231 0.06 -19.00 -12.74
CA ALA A 231 0.84 -19.10 -11.51
C ALA A 231 0.61 -17.83 -10.66
N PRO A 232 0.32 -17.96 -9.34
CA PRO A 232 0.08 -16.81 -8.48
C PRO A 232 1.40 -16.10 -8.17
N MET A 233 1.53 -14.85 -8.60
CA MET A 233 2.67 -13.97 -8.33
C MET A 233 2.18 -12.53 -8.16
N LYS A 234 2.98 -11.68 -7.51
CA LYS A 234 2.70 -10.25 -7.45
C LYS A 234 3.26 -9.60 -8.71
N LEU A 235 2.40 -8.95 -9.48
CA LEU A 235 2.82 -8.16 -10.64
C LEU A 235 2.68 -6.69 -10.32
N SER A 236 3.65 -5.88 -10.76
CA SER A 236 3.48 -4.44 -10.74
C SER A 236 2.29 -4.02 -11.60
N THR A 237 1.58 -2.95 -11.22
CA THR A 237 0.47 -2.41 -12.06
C THR A 237 0.95 -1.97 -13.44
N ARG A 238 2.23 -1.59 -13.56
CA ARG A 238 2.91 -1.27 -14.83
C ARG A 238 2.93 -2.46 -15.80
N ILE A 239 3.01 -3.68 -15.28
CA ILE A 239 3.00 -4.92 -16.09
C ILE A 239 1.59 -5.49 -16.22
N ALA A 240 0.81 -5.47 -15.14
CA ALA A 240 -0.53 -6.06 -15.13
C ALA A 240 -1.47 -5.39 -16.17
N VAL A 241 -1.40 -4.07 -16.34
CA VAL A 241 -2.21 -3.36 -17.36
C VAL A 241 -1.92 -3.85 -18.79
N PRO A 242 -0.69 -3.73 -19.33
CA PRO A 242 -0.38 -4.19 -20.68
C PRO A 242 -0.58 -5.69 -20.83
N LEU A 243 -0.26 -6.50 -19.80
CA LEU A 243 -0.48 -7.95 -19.82
C LEU A 243 -1.96 -8.31 -19.99
N GLY A 244 -2.84 -7.67 -19.21
CA GLY A 244 -4.29 -7.89 -19.31
C GLY A 244 -4.86 -7.48 -20.67
N LEU A 245 -4.32 -6.41 -21.27
CA LEU A 245 -4.71 -5.97 -22.62
C LEU A 245 -4.24 -6.95 -23.71
N ILE A 246 -3.03 -7.49 -23.59
CA ILE A 246 -2.51 -8.51 -24.50
C ILE A 246 -3.37 -9.78 -24.41
N VAL A 247 -3.64 -10.27 -23.20
CA VAL A 247 -4.50 -11.44 -22.99
C VAL A 247 -5.89 -11.20 -23.58
N ASN A 248 -6.48 -10.02 -23.31
CA ASN A 248 -7.78 -9.66 -23.83
C ASN A 248 -7.84 -9.71 -25.37
N GLU A 249 -6.86 -9.13 -26.06
CA GLU A 249 -6.82 -9.16 -27.53
C GLU A 249 -6.54 -10.56 -28.09
N LEU A 250 -5.58 -11.30 -27.52
CA LEU A 250 -5.22 -12.63 -28.01
C LEU A 250 -6.38 -13.63 -27.84
N VAL A 251 -6.99 -13.67 -26.65
CA VAL A 251 -8.14 -14.55 -26.38
C VAL A 251 -9.34 -14.16 -27.24
N THR A 252 -9.63 -12.85 -27.39
CA THR A 252 -10.70 -12.39 -28.28
C THR A 252 -10.47 -12.82 -29.73
N ASN A 253 -9.23 -12.76 -30.20
CA ASN A 253 -8.88 -13.18 -31.56
C ASN A 253 -9.05 -14.70 -31.74
N SER A 254 -8.61 -15.52 -30.79
CA SER A 254 -8.80 -16.96 -30.85
C SER A 254 -10.29 -17.31 -30.88
N LEU A 255 -11.09 -16.75 -29.98
CA LEU A 255 -12.53 -17.03 -29.91
C LEU A 255 -13.30 -16.59 -31.18
N LYS A 256 -12.93 -15.45 -31.78
CA LYS A 256 -13.62 -14.95 -32.97
C LYS A 256 -13.21 -15.60 -34.27
N TYR A 257 -11.98 -16.09 -34.36
CA TYR A 257 -11.38 -16.41 -35.65
C TYR A 257 -10.69 -17.75 -35.77
N ALA A 258 -10.34 -18.41 -34.66
CA ALA A 258 -9.67 -19.71 -34.70
C ALA A 258 -10.66 -20.87 -34.86
N PHE A 259 -11.92 -20.66 -34.47
CA PHE A 259 -12.97 -21.68 -34.50
C PHE A 259 -14.10 -21.29 -35.47
N ALA A 260 -14.63 -22.28 -36.19
CA ALA A 260 -15.83 -22.09 -36.99
C ALA A 260 -17.05 -21.82 -36.07
N PRO A 261 -18.11 -21.14 -36.55
CA PRO A 261 -19.33 -20.94 -35.76
C PRO A 261 -19.90 -22.27 -35.24
N GLY A 262 -20.01 -22.42 -33.92
CA GLY A 262 -20.45 -23.66 -33.26
C GLY A 262 -19.39 -24.76 -33.18
N GLY A 263 -18.16 -24.47 -33.59
CA GLY A 263 -17.01 -25.38 -33.44
C GLY A 263 -16.61 -25.55 -31.98
N THR A 264 -16.08 -26.72 -31.66
CA THR A 264 -15.50 -27.01 -30.35
C THR A 264 -13.99 -26.84 -30.38
N GLY A 265 -13.41 -26.41 -29.28
CA GLY A 265 -11.96 -26.28 -29.15
C GLY A 265 -11.56 -25.77 -27.78
N LYS A 266 -10.30 -25.38 -27.65
CA LYS A 266 -9.71 -24.95 -26.39
C LYS A 266 -8.75 -23.79 -26.62
N VAL A 267 -8.80 -22.83 -25.71
CA VAL A 267 -7.82 -21.74 -25.60
C VAL A 267 -7.18 -21.79 -24.22
N ILE A 268 -5.86 -21.88 -24.17
CA ILE A 268 -5.05 -21.88 -22.95
C ILE A 268 -4.47 -20.49 -22.75
N VAL A 269 -4.60 -19.96 -21.53
CA VAL A 269 -3.90 -18.74 -21.09
C VAL A 269 -3.00 -19.11 -19.94
N ALA A 270 -1.69 -19.18 -20.17
CA ALA A 270 -0.71 -19.57 -19.16
C ALA A 270 0.21 -18.41 -18.81
N LEU A 271 0.46 -18.21 -17.51
CA LEU A 271 1.47 -17.30 -17.01
C LEU A 271 2.32 -18.04 -15.98
N GLU A 272 3.62 -18.05 -16.18
CA GLU A 272 4.58 -18.76 -15.32
C GLU A 272 5.87 -17.95 -15.15
N GLU A 273 6.58 -18.21 -14.05
CA GLU A 273 7.94 -17.74 -13.83
C GLU A 273 8.91 -18.83 -14.30
N LEU A 274 9.87 -18.47 -15.14
CA LEU A 274 10.88 -19.34 -15.70
C LEU A 274 12.08 -19.48 -14.76
N GLN A 275 12.91 -20.50 -15.00
CA GLN A 275 14.10 -20.77 -14.18
C GLN A 275 15.15 -19.64 -14.20
N ASP A 276 15.14 -18.80 -15.23
CA ASP A 276 16.03 -17.63 -15.37
C ASP A 276 15.46 -16.37 -14.70
N GLY A 277 14.35 -16.48 -13.97
CA GLY A 277 13.68 -15.38 -13.25
C GLY A 277 12.78 -14.52 -14.13
N LYS A 278 12.61 -14.87 -15.42
CA LYS A 278 11.72 -14.15 -16.34
C LYS A 278 10.30 -14.66 -16.26
N LEU A 279 9.35 -13.80 -16.57
CA LEU A 279 7.94 -14.17 -16.72
C LEU A 279 7.65 -14.57 -18.17
N GLN A 280 6.83 -15.61 -18.34
CA GLN A 280 6.35 -16.06 -19.64
C GLN A 280 4.83 -16.07 -19.68
N LEU A 281 4.25 -15.28 -20.59
CA LEU A 281 2.84 -15.38 -20.98
C LEU A 281 2.74 -16.22 -22.25
N THR A 282 1.85 -17.21 -22.24
CA THR A 282 1.51 -18.04 -23.39
C THR A 282 0.01 -18.03 -23.61
N VAL A 283 -0.45 -17.66 -24.81
CA VAL A 283 -1.84 -17.83 -25.24
C VAL A 283 -1.85 -18.78 -26.43
N ALA A 284 -2.52 -19.92 -26.29
CA ALA A 284 -2.55 -20.97 -27.31
C ALA A 284 -3.98 -21.43 -27.61
N ASP A 285 -4.36 -21.50 -28.87
CA ASP A 285 -5.60 -22.13 -29.34
C ASP A 285 -5.29 -23.36 -30.19
N ASP A 286 -6.24 -24.30 -30.26
CA ASP A 286 -6.18 -25.51 -31.10
C ASP A 286 -7.04 -25.37 -32.38
N GLY A 287 -7.27 -24.14 -32.84
CA GLY A 287 -8.13 -23.84 -33.98
C GLY A 287 -7.45 -24.03 -35.34
N CYS A 288 -7.99 -23.38 -36.38
CA CYS A 288 -7.51 -23.55 -37.76
C CYS A 288 -6.15 -22.90 -38.07
N GLY A 289 -5.58 -22.16 -37.10
CA GLY A 289 -4.36 -21.38 -37.28
C GLY A 289 -4.54 -20.13 -38.17
N LEU A 290 -3.48 -19.32 -38.25
CA LEU A 290 -3.34 -18.19 -39.16
C LEU A 290 -2.98 -18.71 -40.56
N GLY A 291 -3.96 -18.79 -41.46
CA GLY A 291 -3.73 -19.15 -42.87
C GLY A 291 -2.72 -18.22 -43.57
N ALA A 292 -2.14 -18.67 -44.69
CA ALA A 292 -1.09 -17.95 -45.42
C ALA A 292 -1.49 -16.51 -45.84
N ASP A 293 -2.77 -16.29 -46.14
CA ASP A 293 -3.35 -14.98 -46.51
C ASP A 293 -3.63 -14.05 -45.32
N ARG A 294 -3.63 -14.56 -44.07
CA ARG A 294 -3.91 -13.74 -42.86
C ARG A 294 -2.68 -13.09 -42.26
N ARG A 295 -1.49 -13.36 -42.81
CA ARG A 295 -0.25 -12.66 -42.41
C ARG A 295 -0.20 -11.20 -42.91
N SER A 296 -1.01 -10.84 -43.92
CA SER A 296 -1.04 -9.50 -44.53
C SER A 296 -2.15 -8.59 -43.97
N ASP A 297 -3.19 -9.15 -43.37
CA ASP A 297 -4.23 -8.36 -42.68
C ASP A 297 -3.76 -8.02 -41.26
N SER A 298 -2.89 -7.03 -41.21
CA SER A 298 -2.36 -6.34 -40.02
C SER A 298 -3.47 -5.63 -39.24
N GLY A 299 -4.42 -6.41 -38.73
CA GLY A 299 -5.51 -5.91 -37.93
C GLY A 299 -4.97 -5.12 -36.74
N ILE A 300 -5.66 -4.05 -36.38
CA ILE A 300 -5.31 -3.16 -35.25
C ILE A 300 -5.04 -3.96 -33.95
N GLY A 301 -5.58 -5.19 -33.80
CA GLY A 301 -5.31 -6.06 -32.64
C GLY A 301 -3.86 -6.51 -32.53
N GLN A 302 -3.24 -6.92 -33.62
CA GLN A 302 -1.82 -7.30 -33.62
C GLN A 302 -0.92 -6.09 -33.35
N GLN A 303 -1.28 -4.91 -33.85
CA GLN A 303 -0.55 -3.67 -33.56
C GLN A 303 -0.61 -3.32 -32.06
N LEU A 304 -1.76 -3.51 -31.41
CA LEU A 304 -1.90 -3.30 -29.96
C LEU A 304 -1.07 -4.31 -29.15
N VAL A 305 -1.15 -5.60 -29.51
CA VAL A 305 -0.32 -6.64 -28.87
C VAL A 305 1.15 -6.30 -28.98
N HIS A 306 1.61 -5.85 -30.16
CA HIS A 306 3.00 -5.44 -30.36
C HIS A 306 3.37 -4.19 -29.54
N ALA A 307 2.51 -3.18 -29.50
CA ALA A 307 2.73 -1.96 -28.72
C ALA A 307 2.82 -2.23 -27.21
N PHE A 308 1.92 -3.06 -26.66
CA PHE A 308 1.95 -3.44 -25.25
C PHE A 308 3.11 -4.40 -24.92
N ALA A 309 3.46 -5.31 -25.84
CA ALA A 309 4.65 -6.14 -25.68
C ALA A 309 5.93 -5.29 -25.64
N THR A 310 6.01 -4.23 -26.46
CA THR A 310 7.14 -3.29 -26.41
C THR A 310 7.21 -2.55 -25.08
N GLN A 311 6.07 -2.20 -24.47
CA GLN A 311 6.04 -1.63 -23.11
C GLN A 311 6.56 -2.61 -22.05
N LEU A 312 6.36 -3.92 -22.26
CA LEU A 312 6.95 -5.00 -21.45
C LEU A 312 8.41 -5.31 -21.83
N GLY A 313 9.02 -4.54 -22.74
CA GLY A 313 10.39 -4.77 -23.19
C GLY A 313 10.57 -6.07 -24.00
N THR A 314 9.50 -6.60 -24.59
CA THR A 314 9.52 -7.90 -25.29
C THR A 314 8.89 -7.83 -26.68
N THR A 315 9.11 -8.87 -27.47
CA THR A 315 8.48 -9.06 -28.78
C THR A 315 7.74 -10.40 -28.79
N PRO A 316 6.46 -10.44 -29.21
CA PRO A 316 5.71 -11.69 -29.24
C PRO A 316 6.28 -12.65 -30.28
N VAL A 317 6.45 -13.90 -29.89
CA VAL A 317 6.79 -15.03 -30.78
C VAL A 317 5.48 -15.73 -31.14
N ILE A 318 5.21 -15.88 -32.44
CA ILE A 318 3.98 -16.48 -32.95
C ILE A 318 4.31 -17.75 -33.71
N GLU A 319 3.76 -18.86 -33.25
CA GLU A 319 3.84 -20.17 -33.90
C GLU A 319 2.42 -20.57 -34.34
N SER A 320 2.22 -20.87 -35.62
CA SER A 320 0.88 -21.13 -36.16
C SER A 320 0.92 -22.22 -37.22
N GLY A 321 -0.08 -23.11 -37.18
CA GLY A 321 -0.22 -24.20 -38.15
C GLY A 321 -1.62 -24.84 -38.14
N PRO A 322 -1.82 -25.98 -38.81
CA PRO A 322 -3.11 -26.66 -38.93
C PRO A 322 -3.71 -27.15 -37.60
N GLY A 323 -2.93 -27.15 -36.52
CA GLY A 323 -3.35 -27.54 -35.18
C GLY A 323 -3.45 -26.36 -34.21
N GLY A 324 -3.53 -25.13 -34.71
CA GLY A 324 -3.76 -23.94 -33.88
C GLY A 324 -2.68 -22.86 -33.95
N THR A 325 -2.82 -21.87 -33.07
CA THR A 325 -1.88 -20.75 -32.93
C THR A 325 -1.42 -20.61 -31.48
N THR A 326 -0.11 -20.46 -31.28
CA THR A 326 0.52 -20.15 -29.99
C THR A 326 1.23 -18.82 -30.08
N VAL A 327 0.97 -17.94 -29.12
CA VAL A 327 1.67 -16.67 -28.94
C VAL A 327 2.36 -16.65 -27.58
N THR A 328 3.67 -16.41 -27.59
CA THR A 328 4.52 -16.42 -26.40
C THR A 328 5.23 -15.09 -26.23
N LEU A 329 5.20 -14.56 -24.99
CA LEU A 329 5.90 -13.33 -24.60
C LEU A 329 6.77 -13.64 -23.37
N ARG A 330 8.04 -13.21 -23.40
CA ARG A 330 8.98 -13.34 -22.27
C ARG A 330 9.47 -11.97 -21.82
N PHE A 331 9.26 -11.60 -20.57
CA PHE A 331 9.54 -10.27 -20.04
C PHE A 331 10.00 -10.33 -18.58
N ASP A 332 10.58 -9.25 -18.10
CA ASP A 332 11.01 -9.10 -16.69
C ASP A 332 9.88 -8.44 -15.87
N ASP A 333 9.84 -8.66 -14.55
CA ASP A 333 8.91 -7.96 -13.62
C ASP A 333 9.34 -6.52 -13.28
#